data_AF-A0A952WEI6-F1
#
_entry.id   AF-A0A952WEI6-F1
#
_cell.length_a   1.000
_cell.length_b   1.000
_cell.length_c   1.000
_cell.angle_alpha   90.00
_cell.angle_beta   90.00
_cell.angle_gamma   90.00
#
_symmetry.space_group_name_H-M   'P 1'
#
loop_
_entity.id
_entity.type
_entity.pdbx_description
1 polymer ?
#
loop_
_entity_poly.entity_id
_entity_poly.type
_entity_poly.pdbx_seq_one_letter_code
_entity_poly.pdbx_strand_id
1 'polypeptide(L)'
;MPFNFWSGQFQAPFLSADLGDGMAIYGIDFYGRPAKWLGHEWEALGPPSSAGDLRHIEIEHNGNGPALFVFGGLWQFGGQTGYGFAMMENGQWSVPNSGVVHNPYQNFPSTCAVTFDDGTGPAMYSVRGFHPGSTNYPCLYRFRNNQWSVAGWPTGTPTSFTGGQVLTIFDDGRGPAIYVAGSFNDVNGVPAKHIARWDGRTWEPLGPGLLAGFGSTAVHMGTINDASGHSLVIAGNVVYAGGGSQGKWLLKWVGCPNCYADCDLSGGSPRLTANDFLCFITKYAAKDPYANCNLDNAINAADFQCFLNRYAAGCS
;
A
#
# COMPACT_ATOMS: atom_id res chain seq x y z
N MET A 1 -15.73 -35.38 -0.28
CA MET A 1 -16.09 -35.01 1.11
C MET A 1 -16.00 -33.50 1.18
N PRO A 2 -17.06 -32.77 1.59
CA PRO A 2 -17.00 -31.32 1.62
C PRO A 2 -16.03 -30.91 2.74
N PHE A 3 -15.01 -30.12 2.39
CA PHE A 3 -14.07 -29.58 3.36
C PHE A 3 -14.77 -28.52 4.22
N ASN A 4 -14.79 -28.72 5.53
CA ASN A 4 -15.25 -27.74 6.51
C ASN A 4 -14.32 -26.52 6.49
N PHE A 5 -14.91 -25.32 6.41
CA PHE A 5 -14.21 -24.05 6.61
C PHE A 5 -13.63 -24.00 8.03
N TRP A 6 -12.33 -24.23 8.19
CA TRP A 6 -11.64 -23.89 9.42
C TRP A 6 -11.21 -22.42 9.35
N SER A 7 -11.86 -21.59 10.16
CA SER A 7 -11.41 -20.24 10.46
C SER A 7 -9.98 -20.26 10.98
N GLY A 8 -9.04 -19.62 10.27
CA GLY A 8 -7.67 -19.36 10.77
C GLY A 8 -6.50 -19.87 9.92
N GLN A 9 -6.70 -20.28 8.66
CA GLN A 9 -5.65 -20.98 7.89
C GLN A 9 -5.12 -20.26 6.63
N PHE A 10 -5.41 -18.96 6.45
CA PHE A 10 -4.95 -18.18 5.30
C PHE A 10 -4.13 -16.97 5.75
N GLN A 11 -3.12 -16.59 4.97
CA GLN A 11 -2.37 -15.35 5.16
C GLN A 11 -3.04 -14.25 4.34
N ALA A 12 -3.37 -13.12 4.98
CA ALA A 12 -3.76 -11.90 4.29
C ALA A 12 -2.59 -11.45 3.38
N PRO A 13 -2.86 -10.96 2.15
CA PRO A 13 -4.10 -10.30 1.71
C PRO A 13 -5.02 -11.09 0.74
N PHE A 14 -6.29 -10.67 0.67
CA PHE A 14 -7.29 -11.09 -0.32
C PHE A 14 -7.76 -9.88 -1.14
N LEU A 15 -8.17 -10.11 -2.38
CA LEU A 15 -8.77 -9.08 -3.24
C LEU A 15 -9.83 -9.68 -4.16
N SER A 16 -10.73 -8.85 -4.70
CA SER A 16 -11.66 -9.25 -5.77
C SER A 16 -11.25 -8.62 -7.10
N ALA A 17 -11.16 -9.43 -8.15
CA ALA A 17 -10.73 -9.00 -9.49
C ALA A 17 -11.48 -9.72 -10.61
N ASP A 18 -11.66 -9.05 -11.75
CA ASP A 18 -12.10 -9.69 -12.98
C ASP A 18 -10.88 -9.75 -13.91
N LEU A 19 -10.36 -10.96 -14.11
CA LEU A 19 -9.19 -11.21 -14.96
C LEU A 19 -9.58 -11.71 -16.36
N GLY A 20 -10.84 -11.51 -16.78
CA GLY A 20 -11.37 -11.94 -18.08
C GLY A 20 -12.32 -13.14 -18.02
N ASP A 21 -12.46 -13.77 -16.84
CA ASP A 21 -13.30 -14.94 -16.60
C ASP A 21 -14.50 -14.62 -15.70
N GLY A 22 -14.75 -13.33 -15.44
CA GLY A 22 -15.70 -12.85 -14.45
C GLY A 22 -15.07 -12.60 -13.08
N MET A 23 -15.83 -11.89 -12.25
CA MET A 23 -15.42 -11.49 -10.91
C MET A 23 -15.14 -12.69 -10.00
N ALA A 24 -13.93 -12.73 -9.43
CA ALA A 24 -13.52 -13.75 -8.47
C ALA A 24 -12.72 -13.16 -7.31
N ILE A 25 -12.59 -13.92 -6.22
CA ILE A 25 -11.74 -13.57 -5.08
C ILE A 25 -10.40 -14.28 -5.25
N TYR A 26 -9.32 -13.55 -5.04
CA TYR A 26 -7.94 -14.02 -5.09
C TYR A 26 -7.29 -13.84 -3.72
N GLY A 27 -6.33 -14.70 -3.40
CA GLY A 27 -5.59 -14.62 -2.15
C GLY A 27 -4.36 -15.52 -2.13
N ILE A 28 -3.76 -15.64 -0.95
CA ILE A 28 -2.62 -16.51 -0.69
C ILE A 28 -3.08 -17.67 0.19
N ASP A 29 -2.84 -18.89 -0.24
CA ASP A 29 -3.17 -20.09 0.53
C ASP A 29 -2.17 -20.39 1.65
N PHE A 30 -2.47 -21.40 2.47
CA PHE A 30 -1.61 -21.81 3.58
C PHE A 30 -0.17 -22.14 3.17
N TYR A 31 0.03 -22.63 1.94
CA TYR A 31 1.34 -23.02 1.42
C TYR A 31 2.07 -21.84 0.77
N GLY A 32 1.55 -20.63 0.91
CA GLY A 32 2.12 -19.43 0.28
C GLY A 32 1.93 -19.42 -1.23
N ARG A 33 0.84 -20.02 -1.75
CA ARG A 33 0.54 -20.05 -3.19
C ARG A 33 -0.59 -19.07 -3.52
N PRO A 34 -0.55 -18.41 -4.69
CA PRO A 34 -1.70 -17.66 -5.16
C PRO A 34 -2.87 -18.62 -5.47
N ALA A 35 -4.06 -18.25 -5.03
CA ALA A 35 -5.26 -19.05 -5.17
C ALA A 35 -6.47 -18.20 -5.57
N LYS A 36 -7.44 -18.83 -6.26
CA LYS A 36 -8.74 -18.27 -6.67
C LYS A 36 -9.86 -18.99 -5.94
N TRP A 37 -10.85 -18.24 -5.46
CA TRP A 37 -12.05 -18.81 -4.85
C TRP A 37 -13.09 -19.17 -5.91
N LEU A 38 -13.51 -20.43 -5.94
CA LEU A 38 -14.52 -20.96 -6.86
C LEU A 38 -15.94 -20.94 -6.28
N GLY A 39 -16.17 -20.18 -5.21
CA GLY A 39 -17.46 -20.13 -4.51
C GLY A 39 -17.65 -21.19 -3.41
N HIS A 40 -16.89 -22.28 -3.49
CA HIS A 40 -16.97 -23.42 -2.55
C HIS A 40 -15.61 -24.03 -2.20
N GLU A 41 -14.58 -23.79 -3.03
CA GLU A 41 -13.22 -24.25 -2.79
C GLU A 41 -12.18 -23.26 -3.36
N TRP A 42 -10.95 -23.37 -2.88
CA TRP A 42 -9.81 -22.59 -3.40
C TRP A 42 -9.05 -23.43 -4.42
N GLU A 43 -8.85 -22.86 -5.61
CA GLU A 43 -8.02 -23.42 -6.66
C GLU A 43 -6.66 -22.70 -6.68
N ALA A 44 -5.57 -23.47 -6.62
CA ALA A 44 -4.22 -22.90 -6.74
C ALA A 44 -3.95 -22.48 -8.19
N LEU A 45 -3.44 -21.27 -8.39
CA LEU A 45 -3.31 -20.64 -9.71
C LEU A 45 -1.96 -20.87 -10.40
N GLY A 46 -1.08 -21.68 -9.83
CA GLY A 46 0.26 -21.89 -10.38
C GLY A 46 1.03 -22.96 -9.63
N PRO A 47 2.26 -23.28 -10.10
CA PRO A 47 3.10 -24.22 -9.40
C PRO A 47 3.34 -23.73 -7.96
N PRO A 48 3.54 -24.63 -6.98
CA PRO A 48 4.14 -24.21 -5.72
C PRO A 48 5.42 -23.48 -6.10
N SER A 49 5.56 -22.24 -5.66
CA SER A 49 6.88 -21.62 -5.73
C SER A 49 7.82 -22.62 -5.05
N SER A 50 8.98 -22.91 -5.64
CA SER A 50 10.06 -23.58 -4.91
C SER A 50 10.63 -22.66 -3.80
N ALA A 51 9.87 -21.64 -3.38
CA ALA A 51 10.34 -20.35 -2.96
C ALA A 51 9.29 -19.57 -2.16
N GLY A 52 9.36 -19.71 -0.83
CA GLY A 52 9.17 -18.63 0.14
C GLY A 52 7.85 -17.86 0.18
N ASP A 53 7.18 -17.94 1.33
CA ASP A 53 6.43 -16.86 2.01
C ASP A 53 5.98 -15.69 1.12
N LEU A 54 4.90 -15.91 0.34
CA LEU A 54 4.19 -14.81 -0.33
C LEU A 54 3.59 -13.88 0.72
N ARG A 55 3.71 -12.57 0.50
CA ARG A 55 3.32 -11.53 1.47
C ARG A 55 2.26 -10.57 0.96
N HIS A 56 2.11 -10.43 -0.35
CA HIS A 56 1.16 -9.49 -0.95
C HIS A 56 0.65 -9.97 -2.30
N ILE A 57 -0.58 -9.60 -2.63
CA ILE A 57 -1.23 -9.83 -3.91
C ILE A 57 -1.96 -8.56 -4.31
N GLU A 58 -1.89 -8.19 -5.59
CA GLU A 58 -2.50 -6.97 -6.12
C GLU A 58 -2.92 -7.14 -7.57
N ILE A 59 -3.83 -6.29 -8.03
CA ILE A 59 -4.26 -6.24 -9.43
C ILE A 59 -3.83 -4.91 -10.00
N GLU A 60 -3.17 -4.93 -11.14
CA GLU A 60 -2.80 -3.71 -11.85
C GLU A 60 -3.10 -3.86 -13.34
N HIS A 61 -3.51 -2.75 -13.96
CA HIS A 61 -3.65 -2.66 -15.41
C HIS A 61 -2.28 -2.34 -16.03
N ASN A 62 -1.71 -3.29 -16.76
CA ASN A 62 -0.33 -3.16 -17.28
C ASN A 62 -0.26 -2.71 -18.76
N GLY A 63 -1.34 -2.12 -19.28
CA GLY A 63 -1.48 -1.73 -20.69
C GLY A 63 -2.09 -2.82 -21.58
N ASN A 64 -2.05 -4.09 -21.17
CA ASN A 64 -2.67 -5.22 -21.90
C ASN A 64 -4.00 -5.70 -21.27
N GLY A 65 -4.33 -5.22 -20.08
CA GLY A 65 -5.50 -5.64 -19.31
C GLY A 65 -5.17 -5.74 -17.83
N PRO A 66 -6.13 -6.21 -17.00
CA PRO A 66 -5.86 -6.49 -15.60
C PRO A 66 -4.96 -7.72 -15.47
N ALA A 67 -3.92 -7.60 -14.64
CA ALA A 67 -3.00 -8.69 -14.34
C ALA A 67 -2.88 -8.89 -12.83
N LEU A 68 -2.69 -10.14 -12.40
CA LEU A 68 -2.49 -10.50 -11.00
C LEU A 68 -1.00 -10.43 -10.66
N PHE A 69 -0.65 -9.61 -9.68
CA PHE A 69 0.70 -9.50 -9.14
C PHE A 69 0.78 -10.20 -7.79
N VAL A 70 1.87 -10.93 -7.57
CA VAL A 70 2.22 -11.51 -6.28
C VAL A 70 3.59 -11.01 -5.86
N PHE A 71 3.78 -10.80 -4.56
CA PHE A 71 5.06 -10.36 -3.98
C PHE A 71 5.41 -11.21 -2.77
N GLY A 72 6.69 -11.44 -2.52
CA GLY A 72 7.17 -12.20 -1.37
C GLY A 72 8.44 -12.97 -1.68
N GLY A 73 8.76 -14.02 -0.92
CA GLY A 73 10.01 -14.79 -1.03
C GLY A 73 10.16 -15.65 -2.30
N LEU A 74 9.75 -15.14 -3.46
CA LEU A 74 9.80 -15.80 -4.75
C LEU A 74 11.23 -15.85 -5.28
N TRP A 75 11.61 -17.04 -5.78
CA TRP A 75 12.89 -17.32 -6.43
C TRP A 75 12.68 -17.86 -7.84
N GLN A 76 11.65 -18.68 -8.06
CA GLN A 76 11.27 -19.15 -9.40
C GLN A 76 9.75 -19.24 -9.51
N PHE A 77 9.22 -18.77 -10.65
CA PHE A 77 7.80 -18.85 -11.00
C PHE A 77 7.67 -19.17 -12.50
N GLY A 78 6.91 -20.22 -12.85
CA GLY A 78 6.71 -20.59 -14.26
C GLY A 78 7.99 -20.95 -15.03
N GLY A 79 9.04 -21.41 -14.33
CA GLY A 79 10.35 -21.70 -14.93
C GLY A 79 11.25 -20.46 -15.14
N GLN A 80 10.78 -19.27 -14.77
CA GLN A 80 11.56 -18.03 -14.76
C GLN A 80 12.02 -17.72 -13.33
N THR A 81 13.24 -17.19 -13.17
CA THR A 81 13.73 -16.73 -11.86
C THR A 81 13.05 -15.40 -11.50
N GLY A 82 11.98 -15.46 -10.71
CA GLY A 82 11.29 -14.27 -10.19
C GLY A 82 11.88 -13.91 -8.85
N TYR A 83 12.39 -12.67 -8.69
CA TYR A 83 13.10 -12.23 -7.50
C TYR A 83 12.22 -11.32 -6.66
N GLY A 84 11.28 -11.89 -5.91
CA GLY A 84 10.43 -11.08 -5.04
C GLY A 84 9.04 -10.78 -5.58
N PHE A 85 8.79 -11.00 -6.87
CA PHE A 85 7.48 -10.78 -7.49
C PHE A 85 7.25 -11.66 -8.74
N ALA A 86 6.00 -11.85 -9.11
CA ALA A 86 5.57 -12.45 -10.38
C ALA A 86 4.23 -11.87 -10.83
N MET A 87 3.93 -11.98 -12.13
CA MET A 87 2.69 -11.49 -12.75
C MET A 87 1.99 -12.63 -13.50
N MET A 88 0.67 -12.72 -13.36
CA MET A 88 -0.18 -13.64 -14.13
C MET A 88 -1.11 -12.87 -15.05
N GLU A 89 -1.09 -13.22 -16.33
CA GLU A 89 -1.99 -12.73 -17.37
C GLU A 89 -2.57 -13.91 -18.14
N ASN A 90 -3.89 -13.94 -18.35
CA ASN A 90 -4.55 -15.01 -19.11
C ASN A 90 -4.15 -16.44 -18.63
N GLY A 91 -4.00 -16.61 -17.30
CA GLY A 91 -3.58 -17.87 -16.68
C GLY A 91 -2.11 -18.24 -16.89
N GLN A 92 -1.30 -17.39 -17.52
CA GLN A 92 0.12 -17.60 -17.76
C GLN A 92 0.97 -16.69 -16.86
N TRP A 93 1.98 -17.27 -16.24
CA TRP A 93 2.88 -16.55 -15.35
C TRP A 93 4.12 -16.04 -16.08
N SER A 94 4.53 -14.83 -15.74
CA SER A 94 5.74 -14.20 -16.23
C SER A 94 6.38 -13.33 -15.15
N VAL A 95 7.63 -12.94 -15.38
CA VAL A 95 8.35 -11.94 -14.58
C VAL A 95 8.58 -10.71 -15.47
N PRO A 96 7.76 -9.64 -15.33
CA PRO A 96 7.91 -8.40 -16.08
C PRO A 96 9.34 -7.86 -16.06
N ASN A 97 9.81 -7.42 -17.24
CA ASN A 97 11.20 -7.09 -17.57
C ASN A 97 11.99 -6.44 -16.41
N SER A 98 12.95 -7.19 -15.88
CA SER A 98 13.79 -6.85 -14.71
C SER A 98 15.00 -5.99 -15.08
N GLY A 99 14.81 -4.94 -15.89
CA GLY A 99 15.87 -3.93 -16.16
C GLY A 99 16.54 -3.36 -14.89
N VAL A 100 15.96 -3.67 -13.74
CA VAL A 100 16.48 -3.57 -12.39
C VAL A 100 17.00 -4.96 -11.93
N VAL A 101 18.24 -5.32 -12.34
CA VAL A 101 19.02 -6.53 -11.97
C VAL A 101 19.13 -6.80 -10.45
N HIS A 102 18.30 -7.67 -9.89
CA HIS A 102 18.43 -8.16 -8.51
C HIS A 102 19.82 -8.69 -8.16
N ASN A 103 20.34 -8.27 -6.99
CA ASN A 103 21.48 -8.92 -6.36
C ASN A 103 21.02 -10.25 -5.73
N PRO A 104 21.53 -11.41 -6.19
CA PRO A 104 21.14 -12.72 -5.64
C PRO A 104 21.58 -12.94 -4.19
N TYR A 105 22.41 -12.06 -3.62
CA TYR A 105 22.97 -12.23 -2.28
C TYR A 105 22.21 -11.48 -1.17
N GLN A 106 21.22 -10.65 -1.49
CA GLN A 106 20.45 -9.92 -0.48
C GLN A 106 18.98 -10.35 -0.49
N ASN A 107 18.65 -11.23 0.46
CA ASN A 107 17.35 -11.88 0.70
C ASN A 107 16.22 -10.91 1.12
N PHE A 108 15.96 -9.85 0.35
CA PHE A 108 15.00 -8.82 0.73
C PHE A 108 13.93 -8.63 -0.35
N PRO A 109 12.97 -9.57 -0.46
CA PRO A 109 11.87 -9.43 -1.41
C PRO A 109 11.04 -8.19 -1.10
N SER A 110 10.43 -7.61 -2.13
CA SER A 110 9.32 -6.68 -1.95
C SER A 110 8.19 -7.41 -1.24
N THR A 111 7.57 -6.75 -0.26
CA THR A 111 6.51 -7.35 0.56
C THR A 111 5.18 -6.62 0.44
N CYS A 112 5.11 -5.58 -0.38
CA CYS A 112 3.91 -4.78 -0.59
C CYS A 112 4.02 -3.97 -1.89
N ALA A 113 2.86 -3.61 -2.43
CA ALA A 113 2.70 -2.62 -3.48
C ALA A 113 1.40 -1.83 -3.26
N VAL A 114 1.29 -0.69 -3.95
CA VAL A 114 0.08 0.15 -4.01
C VAL A 114 -0.07 0.77 -5.40
N THR A 115 -1.30 0.93 -5.88
CA THR A 115 -1.60 1.78 -7.04
C THR A 115 -1.78 3.24 -6.65
N PHE A 116 -0.96 4.14 -7.20
CA PHE A 116 -0.96 5.58 -6.93
C PHE A 116 -0.87 6.39 -8.23
N ASP A 117 -1.42 7.60 -8.26
CA ASP A 117 -1.24 8.54 -9.36
C ASP A 117 -0.33 9.69 -8.93
N ASP A 118 0.88 9.74 -9.48
CA ASP A 118 1.88 10.79 -9.21
C ASP A 118 1.66 12.08 -10.06
N GLY A 119 0.50 12.18 -10.72
CA GLY A 119 0.18 13.19 -11.71
C GLY A 119 0.63 12.83 -13.14
N THR A 120 1.19 11.63 -13.33
CA THR A 120 1.50 11.08 -14.67
C THR A 120 0.57 9.94 -15.07
N GLY A 121 -0.51 9.73 -14.29
CA GLY A 121 -1.47 8.65 -14.42
C GLY A 121 -1.29 7.59 -13.33
N PRO A 122 -2.27 6.69 -13.15
CA PRO A 122 -2.14 5.57 -12.23
C PRO A 122 -0.94 4.68 -12.59
N ALA A 123 -0.25 4.20 -11.57
CA ALA A 123 0.78 3.18 -11.68
C ALA A 123 0.91 2.44 -10.35
N MET A 124 1.37 1.20 -10.42
CA MET A 124 1.75 0.45 -9.22
C MET A 124 3.13 0.88 -8.73
N TYR A 125 3.25 1.05 -7.41
CA TYR A 125 4.47 1.38 -6.71
C TYR A 125 4.81 0.30 -5.70
N SER A 126 6.10 -0.02 -5.61
CA SER A 126 6.61 -0.98 -4.63
C SER A 126 7.89 -0.48 -3.99
N VAL A 127 8.18 -0.97 -2.80
CA VAL A 127 9.42 -0.74 -2.07
C VAL A 127 10.22 -2.02 -2.03
N ARG A 128 11.54 -1.89 -1.85
CA ARG A 128 12.48 -3.01 -1.77
C ARG A 128 12.48 -3.90 -3.01
N GLY A 129 13.34 -4.91 -3.00
CA GLY A 129 13.27 -6.00 -3.97
C GLY A 129 13.34 -5.56 -5.41
N PHE A 130 14.20 -4.61 -5.75
CA PHE A 130 14.74 -4.43 -7.09
C PHE A 130 16.18 -3.87 -6.93
N HIS A 131 17.14 -4.23 -7.79
CA HIS A 131 18.48 -3.62 -7.80
C HIS A 131 18.86 -3.13 -9.21
N PRO A 132 19.12 -1.86 -9.50
CA PRO A 132 19.57 -1.46 -10.83
C PRO A 132 21.08 -1.61 -10.96
N GLY A 133 21.64 -2.83 -10.86
CA GLY A 133 23.07 -3.10 -11.10
C GLY A 133 24.09 -2.19 -10.37
N SER A 134 23.62 -1.40 -9.41
CA SER A 134 24.33 -0.30 -8.76
C SER A 134 24.15 -0.43 -7.26
N THR A 135 25.11 0.08 -6.53
CA THR A 135 25.14 0.08 -5.05
C THR A 135 24.11 1.03 -4.43
N ASN A 136 23.26 1.67 -5.24
CA ASN A 136 22.22 2.57 -4.79
C ASN A 136 20.91 1.79 -4.57
N TYR A 137 20.37 1.89 -3.36
CA TYR A 137 19.09 1.29 -2.98
C TYR A 137 18.00 2.36 -3.08
N PRO A 138 17.35 2.56 -4.24
CA PRO A 138 16.21 3.47 -4.29
C PRO A 138 15.08 2.89 -3.42
N CYS A 139 14.39 3.78 -2.72
CA CYS A 139 13.33 3.45 -1.77
C CYS A 139 12.00 3.10 -2.45
N LEU A 140 11.77 3.55 -3.68
CA LEU A 140 10.49 3.47 -4.35
C LEU A 140 10.67 3.15 -5.84
N TYR A 141 9.95 2.15 -6.29
CA TYR A 141 9.89 1.69 -7.68
C TYR A 141 8.49 1.88 -8.22
N ARG A 142 8.40 2.22 -9.51
CA ARG A 142 7.15 2.39 -10.24
C ARG A 142 7.10 1.39 -11.39
N PHE A 143 6.00 0.66 -11.47
CA PHE A 143 5.67 -0.23 -12.57
C PHE A 143 4.66 0.42 -13.49
N ARG A 144 5.01 0.55 -14.77
CA ARG A 144 4.09 1.01 -15.82
C ARG A 144 4.48 0.40 -17.15
N ASN A 145 3.49 0.08 -17.99
CA ASN A 145 3.71 -0.46 -19.35
C ASN A 145 4.65 -1.67 -19.36
N ASN A 146 4.43 -2.61 -18.44
CA ASN A 146 5.23 -3.82 -18.28
C ASN A 146 6.72 -3.58 -17.95
N GLN A 147 7.06 -2.42 -17.38
CA GLN A 147 8.43 -2.04 -17.03
C GLN A 147 8.52 -1.41 -15.64
N TRP A 148 9.53 -1.85 -14.88
CA TRP A 148 9.93 -1.21 -13.62
C TRP A 148 10.88 -0.05 -13.88
N SER A 149 10.65 1.05 -13.17
CA SER A 149 11.48 2.24 -13.17
C SER A 149 11.64 2.75 -11.75
N VAL A 150 12.71 3.49 -11.49
CA VAL A 150 12.91 4.14 -10.20
C VAL A 150 11.99 5.36 -10.09
N ALA A 151 11.35 5.57 -8.95
CA ALA A 151 10.50 6.73 -8.67
C ALA A 151 11.14 7.70 -7.66
N GLY A 152 10.90 9.00 -7.82
CA GLY A 152 11.26 10.02 -6.84
C GLY A 152 12.77 10.35 -6.71
N TRP A 153 13.55 10.29 -7.79
CA TRP A 153 15.00 10.57 -7.80
C TRP A 153 15.39 11.93 -8.39
N PRO A 154 16.12 12.74 -7.61
CA PRO A 154 17.19 13.58 -8.13
C PRO A 154 18.52 13.32 -7.39
N THR A 155 19.53 12.85 -8.13
CA THR A 155 20.98 12.86 -7.81
C THR A 155 21.40 12.89 -6.32
N GLY A 156 21.58 11.72 -5.70
CA GLY A 156 22.22 11.59 -4.40
C GLY A 156 22.47 10.13 -4.00
N THR A 157 23.57 9.85 -3.29
CA THR A 157 23.89 8.52 -2.76
C THR A 157 23.16 8.28 -1.44
N PRO A 158 22.32 7.23 -1.31
CA PRO A 158 21.62 6.95 -0.06
C PRO A 158 22.54 6.41 1.04
N THR A 159 22.25 6.68 2.31
CA THR A 159 22.96 6.06 3.44
C THR A 159 22.21 4.85 3.98
N SER A 160 22.67 3.65 3.62
CA SER A 160 22.36 2.33 4.21
C SER A 160 20.89 2.01 4.53
N PHE A 161 20.29 1.09 3.77
CA PHE A 161 19.00 0.48 4.07
C PHE A 161 19.19 -0.98 4.51
N THR A 162 18.83 -1.32 5.75
CA THR A 162 19.11 -2.65 6.32
C THR A 162 17.88 -3.40 6.88
N GLY A 163 16.65 -2.96 6.62
CA GLY A 163 15.44 -3.60 7.18
C GLY A 163 14.18 -3.52 6.33
N GLY A 164 13.18 -4.35 6.68
CA GLY A 164 11.87 -4.47 6.01
C GLY A 164 11.20 -3.12 5.76
N GLN A 165 10.67 -2.95 4.55
CA GLN A 165 9.99 -1.74 4.13
C GLN A 165 8.53 -2.06 3.87
N VAL A 166 7.68 -1.13 4.27
CA VAL A 166 6.26 -1.14 3.96
C VAL A 166 5.88 0.20 3.37
N LEU A 167 4.89 0.20 2.48
CA LEU A 167 4.28 1.41 1.97
C LEU A 167 2.75 1.36 2.10
N THR A 168 2.15 2.54 2.13
CA THR A 168 0.71 2.71 2.01
C THR A 168 0.42 4.08 1.43
N ILE A 169 -0.80 4.28 0.94
CA ILE A 169 -1.27 5.60 0.51
C ILE A 169 -2.06 6.17 1.67
N PHE A 170 -1.74 7.41 2.03
CA PHE A 170 -2.50 8.16 3.01
C PHE A 170 -2.60 9.61 2.57
N ASP A 171 -3.70 10.26 2.95
CA ASP A 171 -3.86 11.69 2.80
C ASP A 171 -3.90 12.32 4.19
N ASP A 172 -2.92 13.16 4.47
CA ASP A 172 -2.79 13.89 5.73
C ASP A 172 -3.40 15.30 5.72
N GLY A 173 -4.23 15.59 4.71
CA GLY A 173 -4.82 16.89 4.44
C GLY A 173 -4.00 17.75 3.48
N ARG A 174 -2.93 17.19 2.88
CA ARG A 174 -2.09 17.86 1.87
C ARG A 174 -2.14 17.15 0.52
N GLY A 175 -3.15 16.33 0.31
CA GLY A 175 -3.33 15.49 -0.88
C GLY A 175 -2.76 14.08 -0.69
N PRO A 176 -3.24 13.09 -1.48
CA PRO A 176 -2.79 11.71 -1.39
C PRO A 176 -1.29 11.59 -1.62
N ALA A 177 -0.62 10.84 -0.75
CA ALA A 177 0.82 10.60 -0.85
C ALA A 177 1.15 9.16 -0.47
N ILE A 178 2.30 8.68 -0.98
CA ILE A 178 2.86 7.40 -0.56
C ILE A 178 3.65 7.63 0.72
N TYR A 179 3.33 6.90 1.77
CA TYR A 179 4.11 6.83 2.99
C TYR A 179 4.94 5.57 2.95
N VAL A 180 6.24 5.69 3.21
CA VAL A 180 7.17 4.56 3.29
C VAL A 180 7.76 4.52 4.69
N ALA A 181 7.70 3.37 5.33
CA ALA A 181 8.35 3.13 6.62
C ALA A 181 9.32 1.96 6.53
N GLY A 182 10.40 2.01 7.32
CA GLY A 182 11.42 0.97 7.34
C GLY A 182 12.68 1.37 8.08
N SER A 183 13.75 0.61 7.90
CA SER A 183 15.05 0.89 8.53
C SER A 183 15.89 1.82 7.65
N PHE A 184 15.70 3.13 7.83
CA PHE A 184 16.48 4.19 7.17
C PHE A 184 16.52 5.46 8.03
N ASN A 185 17.56 6.27 7.86
CA ASN A 185 17.68 7.59 8.50
C ASN A 185 17.54 8.76 7.50
N ASP A 186 17.54 8.44 6.20
CA ASP A 186 17.30 9.37 5.11
C ASP A 186 16.58 8.65 3.95
N VAL A 187 15.89 9.42 3.13
CA VAL A 187 15.35 8.96 1.85
C VAL A 187 15.84 9.90 0.77
N ASN A 188 16.70 9.40 -0.12
CA ASN A 188 17.32 10.18 -1.19
C ASN A 188 17.98 11.48 -0.68
N GLY A 189 18.71 11.41 0.44
CA GLY A 189 19.38 12.57 1.04
C GLY A 189 18.47 13.51 1.84
N VAL A 190 17.15 13.27 1.87
CA VAL A 190 16.23 13.96 2.78
C VAL A 190 16.26 13.26 4.14
N PRO A 191 16.70 13.92 5.23
CA PRO A 191 16.72 13.31 6.56
C PRO A 191 15.30 12.94 7.00
N ALA A 192 15.02 11.64 7.12
CA ALA A 192 13.72 11.11 7.46
C ALA A 192 13.92 9.85 8.31
N LYS A 193 13.59 9.92 9.60
CA LYS A 193 13.85 8.83 10.53
C LYS A 193 12.76 7.78 10.43
N HIS A 194 13.05 6.68 9.74
CA HIS A 194 12.22 5.47 9.64
C HIS A 194 10.83 5.60 9.01
N ILE A 195 10.42 6.81 8.64
CA ILE A 195 9.19 7.10 7.91
C ILE A 195 9.36 8.36 7.06
N ALA A 196 8.89 8.31 5.82
CA ALA A 196 8.89 9.42 4.88
C ALA A 196 7.60 9.46 4.06
N ARG A 197 7.21 10.65 3.62
CA ARG A 197 6.08 10.92 2.73
C ARG A 197 6.62 11.29 1.35
N TRP A 198 5.97 10.79 0.29
CA TRP A 198 6.24 11.15 -1.09
C TRP A 198 4.96 11.57 -1.81
N ASP A 199 4.90 12.82 -2.26
CA ASP A 199 3.71 13.44 -2.88
C ASP A 199 3.59 13.20 -4.39
N GLY A 200 4.38 12.27 -4.95
CA GLY A 200 4.53 12.07 -6.39
C GLY A 200 5.71 12.83 -7.01
N ARG A 201 6.31 13.78 -6.28
CA ARG A 201 7.42 14.61 -6.77
C ARG A 201 8.56 14.73 -5.78
N THR A 202 8.26 14.97 -4.51
CA THR A 202 9.21 15.32 -3.45
C THR A 202 9.08 14.41 -2.24
N TRP A 203 10.22 14.13 -1.59
CA TRP A 203 10.27 13.40 -0.33
C TRP A 203 10.27 14.38 0.84
N GLU A 204 9.47 14.07 1.87
CA GLU A 204 9.37 14.86 3.09
C GLU A 204 9.46 13.93 4.33
N PRO A 205 10.13 14.36 5.42
CA PRO A 205 10.06 13.64 6.67
C PRO A 205 8.67 13.76 7.30
N LEU A 206 8.22 12.70 8.00
CA LEU A 206 7.03 12.77 8.83
C LEU A 206 7.38 13.18 10.27
N GLY A 207 7.33 14.50 10.53
CA GLY A 207 7.64 15.06 11.84
C GLY A 207 9.04 14.61 12.35
N PRO A 208 9.19 14.23 13.63
CA PRO A 208 10.46 13.73 14.16
C PRO A 208 10.80 12.29 13.71
N GLY A 209 9.92 11.64 12.95
CA GLY A 209 10.02 10.24 12.54
C GLY A 209 9.71 9.25 13.65
N LEU A 210 10.14 8.00 13.46
CA LEU A 210 10.01 6.92 14.44
C LEU A 210 11.35 6.73 15.17
N LEU A 211 11.34 6.34 16.45
CA LEU A 211 12.57 5.90 17.13
C LEU A 211 12.70 4.38 16.96
N ALA A 212 13.88 3.91 16.56
CA ALA A 212 14.14 2.48 16.42
C ALA A 212 14.48 1.85 17.77
N GLY A 213 13.70 0.86 18.20
CA GLY A 213 14.24 -0.23 19.01
C GLY A 213 14.94 -1.18 18.06
N PHE A 214 16.25 -1.40 18.21
CA PHE A 214 17.02 -2.29 17.34
C PHE A 214 16.25 -3.61 17.05
N GLY A 215 15.85 -3.81 15.79
CA GLY A 215 15.00 -4.92 15.33
C GLY A 215 13.60 -4.51 14.82
N SER A 216 13.19 -3.25 14.95
CA SER A 216 11.84 -2.79 14.58
C SER A 216 11.68 -2.50 13.08
N THR A 217 11.40 -3.54 12.30
CA THR A 217 10.70 -3.35 11.03
C THR A 217 9.27 -2.87 11.34
N ALA A 218 8.84 -1.76 10.75
CA ALA A 218 7.40 -1.59 10.53
C ALA A 218 6.97 -2.82 9.72
N VAL A 219 6.12 -3.65 10.30
CA VAL A 219 5.70 -4.91 9.67
C VAL A 219 4.51 -4.62 8.76
N HIS A 220 3.67 -3.67 9.16
CA HIS A 220 2.50 -3.26 8.38
C HIS A 220 2.21 -1.77 8.55
N MET A 221 1.75 -1.14 7.47
CA MET A 221 1.05 0.13 7.51
C MET A 221 -0.32 -0.02 6.87
N GLY A 222 -1.26 0.76 7.35
CA GLY A 222 -2.60 0.83 6.78
C GLY A 222 -3.30 2.08 7.25
N THR A 223 -4.53 2.28 6.80
CA THR A 223 -5.34 3.40 7.21
C THR A 223 -6.56 2.90 7.98
N ILE A 224 -7.01 3.71 8.94
CA ILE A 224 -8.26 3.48 9.65
C ILE A 224 -9.12 4.74 9.59
N ASN A 225 -10.42 4.54 9.48
CA ASN A 225 -11.41 5.59 9.65
C ASN A 225 -12.15 5.32 10.96
N ASP A 226 -11.99 6.21 11.93
CA ASP A 226 -12.73 6.15 13.20
C ASP A 226 -13.20 7.54 13.64
N ALA A 227 -13.71 7.68 14.87
CA ALA A 227 -14.33 8.91 15.35
C ALA A 227 -13.38 10.12 15.33
N SER A 228 -12.07 9.89 15.28
CA SER A 228 -11.05 10.94 15.14
C SER A 228 -10.69 11.29 13.69
N GLY A 229 -11.32 10.63 12.72
CA GLY A 229 -11.09 10.81 11.28
C GLY A 229 -10.14 9.77 10.67
N HIS A 230 -9.79 9.99 9.40
CA HIS A 230 -8.87 9.14 8.66
C HIS A 230 -7.46 9.26 9.24
N SER A 231 -6.89 8.12 9.63
CA SER A 231 -5.62 8.04 10.34
C SER A 231 -4.70 7.00 9.70
N LEU A 232 -3.41 7.29 9.68
CA LEU A 232 -2.37 6.33 9.33
C LEU A 232 -2.06 5.47 10.56
N VAL A 233 -1.98 4.16 10.37
CA VAL A 233 -1.62 3.21 11.42
C VAL A 233 -0.37 2.47 11.01
N ILE A 234 0.56 2.35 11.96
CA ILE A 234 1.83 1.67 11.77
C ILE A 234 1.94 0.60 12.85
N ALA A 235 2.07 -0.65 12.43
CA ALA A 235 2.23 -1.80 13.30
C ALA A 235 3.62 -2.42 13.17
N GLY A 236 4.21 -2.84 14.27
CA GLY A 236 5.52 -3.49 14.27
C GLY A 236 5.94 -4.00 15.65
N ASN A 237 7.13 -4.57 15.74
CA ASN A 237 7.62 -5.15 17.00
C ASN A 237 7.81 -4.06 18.08
N VAL A 238 8.46 -2.95 17.74
CA VAL A 238 8.60 -1.82 18.65
C VAL A 238 8.53 -0.54 17.84
N VAL A 239 7.47 0.24 17.96
CA VAL A 239 7.30 1.46 17.18
C VAL A 239 7.12 2.64 18.14
N TYR A 240 8.13 3.52 18.19
CA TYR A 240 8.10 4.72 19.03
C TYR A 240 7.87 5.96 18.19
N ALA A 241 6.96 6.84 18.59
CA ALA A 241 6.88 8.16 18.01
C ALA A 241 8.07 9.01 18.49
N GLY A 242 8.73 9.74 17.60
CA GLY A 242 9.90 10.60 17.91
C GLY A 242 9.67 11.72 18.92
N GLY A 243 8.47 11.84 19.50
CA GLY A 243 8.08 12.84 20.50
C GLY A 243 7.85 12.30 21.92
N GLY A 244 8.22 11.05 22.22
CA GLY A 244 8.18 10.50 23.59
C GLY A 244 6.92 9.72 23.98
N SER A 245 5.92 9.64 23.10
CA SER A 245 4.73 8.79 23.29
C SER A 245 5.05 7.32 22.98
N GLN A 246 4.77 6.44 23.94
CA GLN A 246 5.03 5.00 23.83
C GLN A 246 3.81 4.29 23.20
N GLY A 247 3.94 3.85 21.95
CA GLY A 247 3.07 2.81 21.39
C GLY A 247 3.74 1.46 21.55
N LYS A 248 3.14 0.55 22.33
CA LYS A 248 3.54 -0.85 22.26
C LYS A 248 2.86 -1.44 21.03
N TRP A 249 3.64 -1.85 20.03
CA TRP A 249 3.21 -2.62 18.85
C TRP A 249 2.37 -1.90 17.78
N LEU A 250 1.69 -0.81 18.13
CA LEU A 250 0.82 -0.05 17.24
C LEU A 250 0.96 1.47 17.50
N LEU A 251 1.17 2.24 16.43
CA LEU A 251 1.04 3.69 16.43
C LEU A 251 -0.10 4.10 15.51
N LYS A 252 -0.91 5.03 15.98
CA LYS A 252 -1.89 5.73 15.17
C LYS A 252 -1.45 7.18 15.04
N TRP A 253 -1.22 7.60 13.80
CA TRP A 253 -1.03 8.99 13.45
C TRP A 253 -2.34 9.53 12.87
N VAL A 254 -3.02 10.33 13.68
CA VAL A 254 -4.04 11.25 13.19
C VAL A 254 -3.23 12.36 12.52
N GLY A 255 -3.44 12.61 11.22
CA GLY A 255 -2.77 13.71 10.51
C GLY A 255 -2.99 15.07 11.18
N CYS A 256 -2.53 16.16 10.55
CA CYS A 256 -3.03 17.48 10.96
C CYS A 256 -4.57 17.44 11.00
N PRO A 257 -5.23 18.06 12.01
CA PRO A 257 -6.65 17.83 12.32
C PRO A 257 -7.49 17.71 11.05
N ASN A 258 -7.91 16.47 10.78
CA ASN A 258 -8.41 16.12 9.47
C ASN A 258 -9.82 16.70 9.34
N CYS A 259 -10.03 17.52 8.33
CA CYS A 259 -11.35 18.06 8.09
C CYS A 259 -12.15 17.00 7.35
N TYR A 260 -12.95 16.22 8.06
CA TYR A 260 -13.78 15.18 7.44
C TYR A 260 -14.61 15.72 6.26
N ALA A 261 -15.02 16.99 6.34
CA ALA A 261 -15.81 17.65 5.31
C ALA A 261 -15.04 17.99 4.02
N ASP A 262 -13.71 17.92 4.03
CA ASP A 262 -12.81 18.11 2.89
C ASP A 262 -12.74 16.77 2.13
N CYS A 263 -13.71 16.54 1.25
CA CYS A 263 -13.91 15.26 0.56
C CYS A 263 -13.04 15.15 -0.68
N ASP A 264 -12.90 16.25 -1.41
CA ASP A 264 -12.14 16.27 -2.65
C ASP A 264 -10.65 16.51 -2.42
N LEU A 265 -10.28 16.84 -1.17
CA LEU A 265 -8.91 16.98 -0.69
C LEU A 265 -8.17 18.09 -1.44
N SER A 266 -8.90 19.10 -1.92
CA SER A 266 -8.34 20.23 -2.62
C SER A 266 -7.65 21.19 -1.63
N GLY A 267 -6.32 21.29 -1.71
CA GLY A 267 -5.49 22.10 -0.81
C GLY A 267 -5.60 23.63 -0.95
N GLY A 268 -6.76 24.14 -1.40
CA GLY A 268 -7.03 25.56 -1.61
C GLY A 268 -7.49 26.30 -0.35
N SER A 269 -7.49 27.63 -0.41
CA SER A 269 -8.18 28.49 0.56
C SER A 269 -9.32 29.22 -0.16
N PRO A 270 -10.58 29.09 0.29
CA PRO A 270 -11.05 28.34 1.45
C PRO A 270 -10.94 26.81 1.25
N ARG A 271 -10.66 26.11 2.35
CA ARG A 271 -10.42 24.66 2.37
C ARG A 271 -11.67 23.83 2.07
N LEU A 272 -12.86 24.34 2.41
CA LEU A 272 -14.12 23.73 2.02
C LEU A 272 -14.76 24.52 0.90
N THR A 273 -15.10 23.82 -0.17
CA THR A 273 -15.74 24.36 -1.37
C THR A 273 -16.95 23.53 -1.76
N ALA A 274 -17.71 24.02 -2.75
CA ALA A 274 -18.83 23.24 -3.30
C ALA A 274 -18.38 21.90 -3.89
N ASN A 275 -17.10 21.75 -4.27
CA ASN A 275 -16.58 20.51 -4.83
C ASN A 275 -16.46 19.40 -3.77
N ASP A 276 -16.17 19.74 -2.52
CA ASP A 276 -16.20 18.80 -1.39
C ASP A 276 -17.60 18.24 -1.17
N PHE A 277 -18.61 19.10 -1.26
CA PHE A 277 -20.00 18.71 -1.16
C PHE A 277 -20.40 17.76 -2.31
N LEU A 278 -19.95 18.07 -3.53
CA LEU A 278 -20.19 17.23 -4.72
C LEU A 278 -19.47 15.88 -4.63
N CYS A 279 -18.23 15.88 -4.13
CA CYS A 279 -17.47 14.67 -3.85
C CYS A 279 -18.21 13.78 -2.85
N PHE A 280 -18.70 14.35 -1.74
CA PHE A 280 -19.42 13.59 -0.73
C PHE A 280 -20.70 12.99 -1.29
N ILE A 281 -21.49 13.75 -2.05
CA ILE A 281 -22.72 13.24 -2.68
C ILE A 281 -22.40 12.05 -3.61
N THR A 282 -21.31 12.13 -4.37
CA THR A 282 -20.89 11.05 -5.27
C THR A 282 -20.56 9.77 -4.48
N LYS A 283 -19.80 9.91 -3.39
CA LYS A 283 -19.43 8.81 -2.49
C LYS A 283 -20.63 8.24 -1.73
N TYR A 284 -21.52 9.09 -1.23
CA TYR A 284 -22.75 8.72 -0.55
C TYR A 284 -23.68 7.93 -1.48
N ALA A 285 -23.86 8.38 -2.72
CA ALA A 285 -24.66 7.66 -3.73
C ALA A 285 -24.05 6.30 -4.10
N ALA A 286 -22.71 6.20 -4.11
CA ALA A 286 -21.99 4.95 -4.36
C ALA A 286 -21.96 3.99 -3.15
N LYS A 287 -22.48 4.39 -1.98
CA LYS A 287 -22.29 3.69 -0.70
C LYS A 287 -20.81 3.42 -0.39
N ASP A 288 -19.94 4.38 -0.72
CA ASP A 288 -18.52 4.34 -0.40
C ASP A 288 -18.34 4.40 1.13
N PRO A 289 -17.46 3.56 1.74
CA PRO A 289 -17.19 3.58 3.17
C PRO A 289 -16.80 4.95 3.74
N TYR A 290 -16.23 5.85 2.94
CA TYR A 290 -15.95 7.24 3.33
C TYR A 290 -17.22 7.99 3.77
N ALA A 291 -18.35 7.70 3.13
CA ALA A 291 -19.62 8.39 3.40
C ALA A 291 -20.24 8.00 4.75
N ASN A 292 -19.69 7.02 5.47
CA ASN A 292 -20.11 6.62 6.82
C ASN A 292 -19.56 7.60 7.87
N CYS A 293 -20.11 8.82 7.92
CA CYS A 293 -19.67 9.89 8.80
C CYS A 293 -19.88 9.57 10.29
N ASN A 294 -20.98 8.88 10.63
CA ASN A 294 -21.35 8.61 12.02
C ASN A 294 -20.77 7.28 12.56
N LEU A 295 -20.18 6.47 11.68
CA LEU A 295 -19.48 5.22 11.96
C LEU A 295 -20.39 4.10 12.50
N ASP A 296 -21.67 4.09 12.11
CA ASP A 296 -22.62 3.04 12.48
C ASP A 296 -22.64 1.83 11.53
N ASN A 297 -21.80 1.88 10.48
CA ASN A 297 -21.67 0.88 9.41
C ASN A 297 -22.90 0.77 8.49
N ALA A 298 -23.81 1.73 8.54
CA ALA A 298 -24.98 1.81 7.68
C ALA A 298 -25.04 3.17 6.98
N ILE A 299 -24.69 3.24 5.69
CA ILE A 299 -24.74 4.50 4.94
C ILE A 299 -26.20 4.93 4.74
N ASN A 300 -26.62 5.95 5.49
CA ASN A 300 -28.00 6.42 5.55
C ASN A 300 -28.09 7.93 5.83
N ALA A 301 -29.31 8.45 5.95
CA ALA A 301 -29.55 9.90 6.11
C ALA A 301 -28.84 10.51 7.34
N ALA A 302 -28.56 9.70 8.37
CA ALA A 302 -27.78 10.13 9.54
C ALA A 302 -26.34 10.50 9.17
N ASP A 303 -25.72 9.81 8.21
CA ASP A 303 -24.39 10.17 7.71
C ASP A 303 -24.39 11.46 6.93
N PHE A 304 -25.42 11.63 6.09
CA PHE A 304 -25.60 12.87 5.33
C PHE A 304 -25.73 14.07 6.27
N GLN A 305 -26.54 13.92 7.33
CA GLN A 305 -26.67 14.94 8.36
C GLN A 305 -25.37 15.17 9.15
N CYS A 306 -24.63 14.11 9.45
CA CYS A 306 -23.32 14.19 10.09
C CYS A 306 -22.32 14.97 9.22
N PHE A 307 -22.26 14.70 7.91
CA PHE A 307 -21.42 15.43 6.98
C PHE A 307 -21.80 16.92 6.91
N LEU A 308 -23.09 17.24 6.79
CA LEU A 308 -23.56 18.63 6.80
C LEU A 308 -23.11 19.38 8.06
N ASN A 309 -23.19 18.75 9.23
CA ASN A 309 -22.75 19.36 10.48
C ASN A 309 -21.23 19.62 10.49
N ARG A 310 -20.43 18.70 9.95
CA ARG A 310 -18.96 18.85 9.82
C ARG A 310 -18.60 19.92 8.80
N TYR A 311 -19.29 19.96 7.66
CA TYR A 311 -19.08 20.94 6.59
C TYR A 311 -19.43 22.36 7.05
N ALA A 312 -20.54 22.52 7.76
CA ALA A 312 -20.95 23.80 8.35
C ALA A 312 -20.02 24.26 9.48
N ALA A 313 -19.43 23.33 10.24
CA ALA A 313 -18.45 23.65 11.28
C ALA A 313 -17.12 24.18 10.71
N GLY A 314 -16.84 23.89 9.43
CA GLY A 314 -15.59 24.27 8.79
C GLY A 314 -14.40 23.42 9.21
N CYS A 315 -13.25 23.68 8.59
CA CYS A 315 -11.97 23.11 8.98
C CYS A 315 -11.20 24.14 9.80
N SER A 316 -10.89 23.83 11.07
CA SER A 316 -10.02 24.65 11.94
C SER A 316 -8.59 24.16 11.97
#